data_AF-A0A2V5VJK4-F1
#
_entry.id   AF-A0A2V5VJK4-F1
#
_cell.length_a   1.000
_cell.length_b   1.000
_cell.length_c   1.000
_cell.angle_alpha   90.00
_cell.angle_beta   90.00
_cell.angle_gamma   90.00
#
_symmetry.space_group_name_H-M   'P 1'
#
loop_
_entity.id
_entity.type
_entity.pdbx_description
1 polymer ?
#
loop_
_entity_poly.entity_id
_entity_poly.type
_entity_poly.pdbx_seq_one_letter_code
_entity_poly.pdbx_strand_id
1 'polypeptide(L)'
;MHGLPVEMQIALAFQSSKPLALRERYLKIAPLSTESPIVTTVAEVPATPIRTQARQQKPTFRIRPTKGWAALNIGELWKYRDLLWILVERDIKLIYKQTALGIIWVVLQPLIAAVIFAVIFGRVAKLPSDGAPYLLFVFCGLTVWTYFSQALQRAGNSLVRSSHLISKVYFPRLLIPLANTLGALVDFVVVLMVLFVLMAIYGVPFTFRLAAIPGFLILMAFTATGVALLFSALSVKYRDCTWFD
;
A
#
# COMPACT_ATOMS: atom_id res chain seq x y z
N MET A 1 -26.95 -12.35 -45.87
CA MET A 1 -27.55 -12.55 -44.53
C MET A 1 -26.52 -12.18 -43.49
N HIS A 2 -26.50 -10.91 -43.05
CA HIS A 2 -25.55 -10.40 -42.05
C HIS A 2 -26.35 -10.05 -40.79
N GLY A 3 -26.09 -10.76 -39.69
CA GLY A 3 -26.73 -10.53 -38.39
C GLY A 3 -26.19 -9.26 -37.74
N LEU A 4 -27.08 -8.53 -37.04
CA LEU A 4 -26.74 -7.29 -36.34
C LEU A 4 -25.74 -7.54 -35.19
N PRO A 5 -24.79 -6.61 -34.97
CA PRO A 5 -23.76 -6.72 -33.94
C PRO A 5 -24.34 -6.73 -32.51
N VAL A 6 -23.71 -7.50 -31.62
CA VAL A 6 -24.17 -7.85 -30.26
C VAL A 6 -24.47 -6.62 -29.39
N GLU A 7 -23.75 -5.52 -29.60
CA GLU A 7 -23.95 -4.22 -28.93
C GLU A 7 -25.39 -3.67 -29.11
N MET A 8 -26.00 -3.91 -30.28
CA MET A 8 -27.34 -3.42 -30.60
C MET A 8 -28.45 -4.28 -29.95
N GLN A 9 -28.15 -5.55 -29.63
CA GLN A 9 -29.07 -6.41 -28.88
C GLN A 9 -29.12 -6.02 -27.39
N ILE A 10 -28.01 -5.53 -26.83
CA ILE A 10 -27.95 -5.07 -25.44
C ILE A 10 -28.68 -3.73 -25.28
N ALA A 11 -28.57 -2.82 -26.26
CA ALA A 11 -29.31 -1.56 -26.26
C ALA A 11 -30.84 -1.76 -26.37
N LEU A 12 -31.31 -2.70 -27.19
CA LEU A 12 -32.73 -3.01 -27.32
C LEU A 12 -33.31 -3.75 -26.10
N ALA A 13 -32.50 -4.54 -25.39
CA ALA A 13 -32.93 -5.21 -24.17
C ALA A 13 -33.19 -4.22 -23.01
N PHE A 14 -32.49 -3.08 -22.98
CA PHE A 14 -32.63 -2.09 -21.91
C PHE A 14 -33.81 -1.13 -22.11
N GLN A 15 -34.27 -0.93 -23.35
CA GLN A 15 -35.38 -0.02 -23.64
C GLN A 15 -36.77 -0.66 -23.44
N SER A 16 -36.83 -1.98 -23.25
CA SER A 16 -38.09 -2.74 -23.10
C SER A 16 -38.51 -3.03 -21.65
N SER A 17 -37.69 -2.74 -20.64
CA SER A 17 -38.05 -3.01 -19.24
C SER A 17 -38.90 -1.88 -18.63
N LYS A 18 -40.17 -1.87 -19.02
CA LYS A 18 -41.27 -1.08 -18.48
C LYS A 18 -41.27 -1.01 -16.93
N PRO A 19 -41.45 0.17 -16.32
CA PRO A 19 -42.01 0.28 -14.97
C PRO A 19 -43.42 0.88 -15.03
N LEU A 20 -44.32 0.31 -15.85
CA LEU A 20 -45.73 0.72 -15.91
C LEU A 20 -46.64 -0.08 -14.95
N ALA A 21 -46.19 -1.24 -14.47
CA ALA A 21 -46.98 -2.08 -13.56
C ALA A 21 -47.03 -1.56 -12.11
N LEU A 22 -46.16 -0.61 -11.73
CA LEU A 22 -46.13 -0.03 -10.38
C LEU A 22 -47.10 1.14 -10.19
N ARG A 23 -47.57 1.78 -11.27
CA ARG A 23 -48.47 2.94 -11.18
C ARG A 23 -49.90 2.58 -10.76
N GLU A 24 -50.39 1.38 -11.09
CA GLU A 24 -51.76 1.00 -10.76
C GLU A 24 -51.96 0.60 -9.28
N ARG A 25 -50.90 0.21 -8.57
CA ARG A 25 -50.99 -0.13 -7.14
C ARG A 25 -51.15 1.10 -6.23
N TYR A 26 -50.73 2.28 -6.68
CA TYR A 26 -50.83 3.52 -5.88
C TYR A 26 -52.13 4.29 -6.09
N LEU A 27 -52.92 4.00 -7.13
CA LEU A 27 -54.17 4.71 -7.42
C LEU A 27 -55.42 4.09 -6.77
N LYS A 28 -55.27 3.08 -5.92
CA LYS A 28 -56.35 2.42 -5.17
C LYS A 28 -56.52 2.94 -3.74
N ILE A 29 -56.06 4.16 -3.45
CA ILE A 29 -56.40 4.86 -2.20
C ILE A 29 -57.80 5.44 -2.40
N ALA A 30 -58.79 4.80 -1.78
CA ALA A 30 -60.18 5.23 -1.75
C ALA A 30 -60.30 6.68 -1.22
N PRO A 31 -61.32 7.44 -1.66
CA PRO A 31 -61.49 8.81 -1.21
C PRO A 31 -61.76 8.85 0.30
N LEU A 32 -61.13 9.82 0.98
CA LEU A 32 -61.45 10.13 2.38
C LEU A 32 -62.94 10.44 2.50
N SER A 33 -63.72 9.46 2.95
CA SER A 33 -65.05 9.70 3.48
C SER A 33 -64.90 10.42 4.82
N THR A 34 -65.16 11.71 4.79
CA THR A 34 -65.71 12.47 5.91
C THR A 34 -66.85 11.67 6.55
N GLU A 35 -66.88 11.67 7.88
CA GLU A 35 -67.83 11.00 8.79
C GLU A 35 -67.38 9.63 9.32
N SER A 36 -66.81 9.63 10.53
CA SER A 36 -67.47 8.93 11.63
C SER A 36 -66.95 9.37 13.02
N PRO A 37 -67.83 9.36 14.03
CA PRO A 37 -67.64 10.05 15.31
C PRO A 37 -67.27 9.05 16.41
N ILE A 38 -66.05 9.11 16.95
CA ILE A 38 -65.69 8.43 18.21
C ILE A 38 -64.78 9.40 18.96
N VAL A 39 -65.37 10.35 19.69
CA VAL A 39 -65.64 10.23 21.13
C VAL A 39 -64.35 10.03 21.91
N THR A 40 -63.89 11.14 22.49
CA THR A 40 -63.36 11.28 23.84
C THR A 40 -63.18 9.96 24.60
N THR A 41 -61.95 9.52 24.72
CA THR A 41 -61.46 8.88 25.95
C THR A 41 -60.02 9.32 26.12
N VAL A 42 -59.85 10.37 26.93
CA VAL A 42 -58.59 10.69 27.56
C VAL A 42 -58.38 9.59 28.59
N ALA A 43 -57.87 8.44 28.15
CA ALA A 43 -57.33 7.45 29.06
C ALA A 43 -56.10 8.09 29.70
N GLU A 44 -56.23 8.47 30.96
CA GLU A 44 -55.16 8.91 31.83
C GLU A 44 -54.03 7.88 31.76
N VAL A 45 -52.97 8.22 31.04
CA VAL A 45 -51.73 7.44 31.00
C VAL A 45 -51.17 7.53 32.42
N PRO A 46 -51.11 6.42 33.19
CA PRO A 46 -50.56 6.48 34.53
C PRO A 46 -49.13 7.00 34.41
N ALA A 47 -48.83 8.05 35.18
CA ALA A 47 -47.52 8.68 35.26
C ALA A 47 -46.50 7.65 35.78
N THR A 48 -46.04 6.80 34.87
CA THR A 48 -44.86 5.98 35.07
C THR A 48 -43.74 6.99 35.24
N PRO A 49 -43.01 7.00 36.37
CA PRO A 49 -41.85 7.87 36.47
C PRO A 49 -40.96 7.50 35.29
N ILE A 50 -40.77 8.44 34.35
CA ILE A 50 -39.78 8.31 33.31
C ILE A 50 -38.48 8.17 34.09
N ARG A 51 -38.06 6.93 34.33
CA ARG A 51 -36.75 6.61 34.85
C ARG A 51 -35.86 7.12 33.73
N THR A 52 -35.34 8.32 33.92
CA THR A 52 -34.26 8.91 33.15
C THR A 52 -33.11 7.93 33.29
N GLN A 53 -33.13 6.87 32.49
CA GLN A 53 -31.99 6.01 32.29
C GLN A 53 -30.96 6.96 31.73
N ALA A 54 -30.01 7.34 32.59
CA ALA A 54 -28.86 8.12 32.23
C ALA A 54 -28.38 7.60 30.90
N ARG A 55 -28.61 8.39 29.85
CA ARG A 55 -28.32 8.07 28.46
C ARG A 55 -26.85 7.68 28.46
N GLN A 56 -26.56 6.39 28.45
CA GLN A 56 -25.20 5.88 28.45
C GLN A 56 -24.55 6.51 27.23
N GLN A 57 -23.69 7.49 27.48
CA GLN A 57 -22.96 8.20 26.46
C GLN A 57 -22.06 7.16 25.83
N LYS A 58 -22.48 6.64 24.68
CA LYS A 58 -21.66 5.80 23.81
C LYS A 58 -20.34 6.55 23.63
N PRO A 59 -19.19 6.03 24.08
CA PRO A 59 -17.94 6.78 24.11
C PRO A 59 -17.64 7.34 22.73
N THR A 60 -17.83 8.65 22.58
CA THR A 60 -17.68 9.36 21.32
C THR A 60 -16.19 9.59 21.10
N PHE A 61 -15.57 8.67 20.37
CA PHE A 61 -14.22 8.86 19.86
C PHE A 61 -14.20 10.04 18.89
N ARG A 62 -13.76 11.20 19.39
CA ARG A 62 -13.65 12.44 18.62
C ARG A 62 -12.34 12.42 17.83
N ILE A 63 -12.41 12.07 16.55
CA ILE A 63 -11.27 12.13 15.62
C ILE A 63 -10.92 13.61 15.41
N ARG A 64 -9.96 14.13 16.17
CA ARG A 64 -9.41 15.47 15.91
C ARG A 64 -8.39 15.39 14.77
N PRO A 65 -8.39 16.34 13.82
CA PRO A 65 -7.33 16.44 12.83
C PRO A 65 -6.03 16.87 13.54
N THR A 66 -5.09 15.93 13.68
CA THR A 66 -3.75 16.23 14.19
C THR A 66 -2.99 17.04 13.13
N LYS A 67 -2.69 18.32 13.42
CA LYS A 67 -1.83 19.17 12.59
C LYS A 67 -0.35 19.01 12.99
N GLY A 68 0.55 19.03 12.01
CA GLY A 68 2.00 19.19 12.20
C GLY A 68 2.76 17.91 12.61
N TRP A 69 3.86 18.09 13.35
CA TRP A 69 4.78 17.04 13.79
C TRP A 69 4.16 16.08 14.82
N ALA A 70 3.00 16.41 15.40
CA ALA A 70 2.20 15.48 16.19
C ALA A 70 1.65 14.29 15.36
N ALA A 71 1.74 14.33 14.03
CA ALA A 71 1.52 13.18 13.16
C ALA A 71 2.67 12.14 13.20
N LEU A 72 3.89 12.57 13.57
CA LEU A 72 5.04 11.71 13.88
C LEU A 72 4.95 11.27 15.34
N ASN A 73 3.84 10.67 15.73
CA ASN A 73 3.65 10.17 17.08
C ASN A 73 4.43 8.85 17.24
N ILE A 74 5.76 8.94 17.40
CA ILE A 74 6.68 7.78 17.47
C ILE A 74 6.26 6.80 18.58
N GLY A 75 5.64 7.31 19.66
CA GLY A 75 5.04 6.48 20.71
C GLY A 75 3.82 5.67 20.24
N GLU A 76 2.99 6.19 19.33
CA GLU A 76 1.95 5.39 18.68
C GLU A 76 2.56 4.36 17.74
N LEU A 77 3.60 4.72 16.99
CA LEU A 77 4.31 3.80 16.10
C LEU A 77 4.80 2.55 16.85
N TRP A 78 5.34 2.74 18.05
CA TRP A 78 5.77 1.64 18.93
C TRP A 78 4.61 0.77 19.41
N LYS A 79 3.44 1.37 19.69
CA LYS A 79 2.22 0.67 20.09
C LYS A 79 1.62 -0.18 18.96
N TYR A 80 1.83 0.23 17.70
CA TYR A 80 1.35 -0.47 16.51
C TYR A 80 2.43 -1.34 15.82
N ARG A 81 3.50 -1.71 16.53
CA ARG A 81 4.57 -2.57 15.99
C ARG A 81 4.06 -3.92 15.49
N ASP A 82 3.05 -4.49 16.15
CA ASP A 82 2.49 -5.78 15.77
C ASP A 82 1.77 -5.68 14.43
N LEU A 83 1.07 -4.56 14.20
CA LEU A 83 0.46 -4.25 12.91
C LEU A 83 1.52 -4.02 11.82
N LEU A 84 2.59 -3.30 12.14
CA LEU A 84 3.73 -3.12 11.23
C LEU A 84 4.26 -4.48 10.78
N TRP A 85 4.50 -5.39 11.73
CA TRP A 85 5.01 -6.73 11.43
C TRP A 85 4.07 -7.52 10.53
N ILE A 86 2.75 -7.47 10.80
CA ILE A 86 1.74 -8.11 9.96
C ILE A 86 1.75 -7.54 8.53
N LEU A 87 1.93 -6.22 8.38
CA LEU A 87 2.00 -5.60 7.05
C LEU A 87 3.25 -6.02 6.29
N VAL A 88 4.41 -6.06 6.96
CA VAL A 88 5.69 -6.52 6.39
C VAL A 88 5.58 -8.00 6.00
N GLU A 89 5.09 -8.84 6.90
CA GLU A 89 4.92 -10.27 6.66
C GLU A 89 3.97 -10.52 5.48
N ARG A 90 2.90 -9.73 5.36
CA ARG A 90 2.02 -9.79 4.20
C ARG A 90 2.75 -9.42 2.90
N ASP A 91 3.54 -8.34 2.89
CA ASP A 91 4.28 -7.92 1.70
C ASP A 91 5.27 -9.02 1.24
N ILE A 92 5.99 -9.61 2.20
CA ILE A 92 6.87 -10.75 1.97
C ILE A 92 6.05 -11.95 1.48
N LYS A 93 4.94 -12.31 2.12
CA LYS A 93 4.11 -13.44 1.66
C LYS A 93 3.56 -13.24 0.26
N LEU A 94 3.27 -12.00 -0.16
CA LEU A 94 2.80 -11.72 -1.51
C LEU A 94 3.87 -12.00 -2.56
N ILE A 95 5.12 -11.66 -2.28
CA ILE A 95 6.25 -11.85 -3.19
C ILE A 95 6.78 -13.29 -3.14
N TYR A 96 6.81 -13.90 -1.95
CA TYR A 96 7.47 -15.19 -1.67
C TYR A 96 6.48 -16.38 -1.61
N LYS A 97 5.18 -16.17 -1.92
CA LYS A 97 4.15 -17.23 -1.88
C LYS A 97 4.45 -18.43 -2.77
N GLN A 98 5.28 -18.26 -3.80
CA GLN A 98 5.88 -19.32 -4.61
C GLN A 98 7.39 -19.31 -4.33
N THR A 99 7.80 -20.05 -3.30
CA THR A 99 9.01 -19.83 -2.50
C THR A 99 10.32 -19.78 -3.29
N ALA A 100 10.40 -20.43 -4.47
CA ALA A 100 11.57 -20.34 -5.34
C ALA A 100 11.46 -19.22 -6.39
N LEU A 101 10.31 -19.09 -7.05
CA LEU A 101 10.13 -18.15 -8.17
C LEU A 101 10.26 -16.68 -7.73
N GLY A 102 9.72 -16.33 -6.56
CA GLY A 102 9.81 -14.95 -6.03
C GLY A 102 11.24 -14.52 -5.72
N ILE A 103 12.00 -15.38 -5.02
CA ILE A 103 13.40 -15.11 -4.64
C ILE A 103 14.27 -15.00 -5.89
N ILE A 104 14.15 -15.98 -6.79
CA ILE A 104 14.88 -15.98 -8.05
C ILE A 104 14.57 -14.71 -8.82
N TRP A 105 13.30 -14.30 -8.90
CA TRP A 105 12.92 -13.10 -9.63
C TRP A 105 13.58 -11.82 -9.11
N VAL A 106 13.58 -11.62 -7.78
CA VAL A 106 14.18 -10.44 -7.14
C VAL A 106 15.69 -10.36 -7.39
N VAL A 107 16.38 -11.50 -7.43
CA VAL A 107 17.82 -11.57 -7.67
C VAL A 107 18.16 -11.55 -9.16
N LEU A 108 17.32 -12.15 -10.00
CA LEU A 108 17.55 -12.32 -11.43
C LEU A 108 17.59 -10.97 -12.14
N GLN A 109 16.69 -10.05 -11.80
CA GLN A 109 16.64 -8.71 -12.40
C GLN A 109 17.96 -7.92 -12.25
N PRO A 110 18.49 -7.67 -11.04
CA PRO A 110 19.76 -6.97 -10.87
C PRO A 110 20.96 -7.76 -11.39
N LEU A 111 20.91 -9.10 -11.35
CA LEU A 111 22.00 -9.95 -11.84
C LEU A 111 22.10 -9.91 -13.37
N ILE A 112 20.97 -9.99 -14.09
CA ILE A 112 20.94 -9.80 -15.55
C ILE A 112 21.46 -8.41 -15.90
N ALA A 113 20.99 -7.37 -15.21
CA ALA A 113 21.48 -6.00 -15.43
C ALA A 113 23.00 -5.92 -15.26
N ALA A 114 23.54 -6.50 -14.18
CA ALA A 114 24.98 -6.52 -13.93
C ALA A 114 25.76 -7.28 -15.00
N VAL A 115 25.26 -8.43 -15.48
CA VAL A 115 25.88 -9.18 -16.57
C VAL A 115 25.88 -8.36 -17.86
N ILE A 116 24.77 -7.71 -18.20
CA ILE A 116 24.68 -6.84 -19.39
C ILE A 116 25.70 -5.71 -19.31
N PHE A 117 25.71 -4.97 -18.20
CA PHE A 117 26.70 -3.92 -17.97
C PHE A 117 28.12 -4.48 -18.00
N ALA A 118 28.36 -5.67 -17.44
CA ALA A 118 29.68 -6.28 -17.43
C ALA A 118 30.17 -6.71 -18.81
N VAL A 119 29.29 -7.22 -19.67
CA VAL A 119 29.65 -7.56 -21.04
C VAL A 119 29.89 -6.29 -21.86
N ILE A 120 28.99 -5.31 -21.77
CA ILE A 120 29.10 -4.06 -22.54
C ILE A 120 30.36 -3.30 -22.09
N PHE A 121 30.48 -2.94 -20.83
CA PHE A 121 31.57 -2.08 -20.38
C PHE A 121 32.87 -2.84 -20.07
N GLY A 122 32.78 -4.12 -19.73
CA GLY A 122 33.96 -4.96 -19.54
C GLY A 122 34.63 -5.33 -20.86
N ARG A 123 33.87 -5.77 -21.88
CA ARG A 123 34.46 -6.18 -23.17
C ARG A 123 34.59 -5.04 -24.19
N VAL A 124 33.65 -4.10 -24.25
CA VAL A 124 33.67 -3.02 -25.26
C VAL A 124 34.50 -1.84 -24.78
N ALA A 125 34.38 -1.44 -23.51
CA ALA A 125 35.07 -0.25 -23.00
C ALA A 125 36.45 -0.52 -22.35
N LYS A 126 36.82 -1.80 -22.13
CA LYS A 126 38.09 -2.24 -21.50
C LYS A 126 38.50 -1.37 -20.29
N LEU A 127 37.53 -0.98 -19.47
CA LEU A 127 37.81 -0.14 -18.31
C LEU A 127 38.76 -0.87 -17.36
N PRO A 128 39.82 -0.21 -16.85
CA PRO A 128 40.74 -0.83 -15.93
C PRO A 128 40.00 -1.17 -14.63
N SER A 129 39.63 -2.44 -14.46
CA SER A 129 39.13 -2.96 -13.20
C SER A 129 40.35 -3.46 -12.43
N ASP A 130 40.89 -2.59 -11.58
CA ASP A 130 42.08 -2.70 -10.71
C ASP A 130 42.27 -4.11 -10.06
N GLY A 131 42.59 -5.12 -10.86
CA GLY A 131 42.66 -6.54 -10.50
C GLY A 131 41.33 -7.26 -10.21
N ALA A 132 40.20 -6.56 -10.05
CA ALA A 132 38.91 -7.17 -9.65
C ALA A 132 37.98 -7.46 -10.83
N PRO A 133 37.13 -8.50 -10.79
CA PRO A 133 36.15 -8.76 -11.85
C PRO A 133 35.16 -7.60 -11.99
N TYR A 134 35.08 -7.02 -13.18
CA TYR A 134 34.20 -5.88 -13.46
C TYR A 134 32.71 -6.13 -13.12
N LEU A 135 32.26 -7.39 -13.19
CA LEU A 135 30.92 -7.80 -12.79
C LEU A 135 30.63 -7.49 -11.31
N LEU A 136 31.57 -7.75 -10.39
CA LEU A 136 31.41 -7.45 -8.97
C LEU A 136 31.33 -5.94 -8.72
N PHE A 137 32.16 -5.17 -9.41
CA PHE A 137 32.18 -3.71 -9.30
C PHE A 137 30.80 -3.12 -9.64
N VAL A 138 30.26 -3.52 -10.79
CA VAL A 138 28.93 -3.05 -11.23
C VAL A 138 27.82 -3.60 -10.34
N PHE A 139 27.88 -4.87 -9.96
CA PHE A 139 26.84 -5.49 -9.13
C PHE A 139 26.73 -4.82 -7.76
N CYS A 140 27.84 -4.38 -7.17
CA CYS A 140 27.83 -3.59 -5.94
C CYS A 140 27.04 -2.27 -6.09
N GLY A 141 27.35 -1.49 -7.12
CA GLY A 141 26.64 -0.23 -7.40
C GLY A 141 25.15 -0.45 -7.72
N LEU A 142 24.84 -1.48 -8.49
CA LEU A 142 23.46 -1.84 -8.82
C LEU A 142 22.67 -2.30 -7.60
N THR A 143 23.28 -3.05 -6.67
CA THR A 143 22.62 -3.49 -5.43
C THR A 143 22.16 -2.29 -4.62
N VAL A 144 23.00 -1.27 -4.52
CA VAL A 144 22.68 -0.02 -3.82
C VAL A 144 21.55 0.73 -4.54
N TRP A 145 21.71 0.95 -5.84
CA TRP A 145 20.75 1.69 -6.66
C TRP A 145 19.37 1.03 -6.69
N THR A 146 19.33 -0.29 -6.85
CA THR A 146 18.07 -1.05 -6.95
C THR A 146 17.29 -1.02 -5.65
N TYR A 147 17.95 -1.14 -4.50
CA TYR A 147 17.27 -0.95 -3.22
C TYR A 147 16.71 0.46 -3.08
N PHE A 148 17.50 1.50 -3.38
CA PHE A 148 17.03 2.89 -3.28
C PHE A 148 15.80 3.14 -4.17
N SER A 149 15.87 2.73 -5.44
CA SER A 149 14.77 2.87 -6.40
C SER A 149 13.54 2.08 -5.96
N GLN A 150 13.71 0.85 -5.47
CA GLN A 150 12.59 0.04 -4.98
C GLN A 150 11.96 0.62 -3.71
N ALA A 151 12.75 1.09 -2.75
CA ALA A 151 12.24 1.73 -1.54
C ALA A 151 11.38 2.95 -1.88
N LEU A 152 11.84 3.79 -2.81
CA LEU A 152 11.13 4.98 -3.26
C LEU A 152 9.80 4.62 -3.96
N GLN A 153 9.85 3.68 -4.92
CA GLN A 153 8.67 3.25 -5.67
C GLN A 153 7.64 2.55 -4.78
N ARG A 154 8.09 1.69 -3.86
CA ARG A 154 7.20 0.98 -2.94
C ARG A 154 6.57 1.93 -1.92
N ALA A 155 7.31 2.91 -1.43
CA ALA A 155 6.78 3.93 -0.52
C ALA A 155 5.77 4.86 -1.22
N GLY A 156 6.02 5.27 -2.46
CA GLY A 156 5.07 6.07 -3.25
C GLY A 156 3.76 5.33 -3.54
N ASN A 157 3.83 4.06 -3.94
CA ASN A 157 2.65 3.25 -4.25
C ASN A 157 1.94 2.65 -3.02
N SER A 158 2.57 2.73 -1.84
CA SER A 158 2.10 2.07 -0.60
C SER A 158 0.70 2.52 -0.19
N LEU A 159 0.44 3.83 -0.26
CA LEU A 159 -0.82 4.44 0.16
C LEU A 159 -1.99 4.08 -0.76
N VAL A 160 -1.73 3.91 -2.06
CA VAL A 160 -2.74 3.54 -3.04
C VAL A 160 -3.11 2.06 -2.87
N ARG A 161 -2.09 1.19 -2.79
CA ARG A 161 -2.27 -0.27 -2.65
C ARG A 161 -2.92 -0.67 -1.33
N SER A 162 -2.66 0.08 -0.26
CA SER A 162 -3.23 -0.20 1.07
C SER A 162 -4.49 0.61 1.39
N SER A 163 -5.07 1.32 0.42
CA SER A 163 -6.27 2.15 0.60
C SER A 163 -7.45 1.39 1.24
N HIS A 164 -7.66 0.13 0.85
CA HIS A 164 -8.72 -0.72 1.41
C HIS A 164 -8.55 -1.03 2.90
N LEU A 165 -7.30 -1.11 3.38
CA LEU A 165 -6.96 -1.35 4.79
C LEU A 165 -7.17 -0.09 5.64
N ILE A 166 -6.85 1.08 5.09
CA ILE A 166 -7.01 2.40 5.74
C ILE A 166 -8.48 2.67 6.09
N SER A 167 -9.41 2.16 5.28
CA SER A 167 -10.85 2.34 5.50
C SER A 167 -11.43 1.48 6.62
N LYS A 168 -10.71 0.44 7.08
CA LYS A 168 -11.25 -0.58 8.00
C LYS A 168 -10.66 -0.51 9.41
N VAL A 169 -9.44 0.00 9.55
CA VAL A 169 -8.75 0.11 10.85
C VAL A 169 -8.13 1.50 10.96
N TYR A 170 -8.29 2.17 12.10
CA TYR A 170 -7.62 3.44 12.36
C TYR A 170 -6.15 3.18 12.72
N PHE A 171 -5.22 3.73 11.94
CA PHE A 171 -3.78 3.65 12.22
C PHE A 171 -3.03 4.87 11.66
N PRO A 172 -1.86 5.23 12.22
CA PRO A 172 -1.08 6.38 11.76
C PRO A 172 -0.61 6.18 10.31
N ARG A 173 -0.75 7.24 9.50
CA ARG A 173 -0.55 7.20 8.04
C ARG A 173 0.89 6.84 7.62
N LEU A 174 1.87 7.03 8.53
CA LEU A 174 3.28 6.73 8.32
C LEU A 174 3.62 5.23 8.39
N LEU A 175 2.74 4.39 8.96
CA LEU A 175 2.99 2.95 9.09
C LEU A 175 3.07 2.24 7.74
N ILE A 176 2.24 2.64 6.78
CA ILE A 176 2.14 1.96 5.47
C ILE A 176 3.44 2.14 4.65
N PRO A 177 3.95 3.37 4.43
CA PRO A 177 5.20 3.55 3.71
C PRO A 177 6.38 2.89 4.42
N LEU A 178 6.41 2.94 5.76
CA LEU A 178 7.46 2.36 6.57
C LEU A 178 7.50 0.82 6.45
N ALA A 179 6.35 0.16 6.52
CA ALA A 179 6.25 -1.29 6.33
C ALA A 179 6.74 -1.70 4.93
N ASN A 180 6.39 -0.93 3.90
CA ASN A 180 6.83 -1.20 2.54
C ASN A 180 8.34 -1.00 2.34
N THR A 181 8.93 0.02 2.97
CA THR A 181 10.40 0.21 2.94
C THR A 181 11.14 -0.91 3.67
N LEU A 182 10.56 -1.45 4.75
CA LEU A 182 11.11 -2.60 5.45
C LEU A 182 11.02 -3.89 4.61
N GLY A 183 9.94 -4.08 3.86
CA GLY A 183 9.83 -5.15 2.87
C GLY A 183 10.95 -5.07 1.81
N ALA A 184 11.21 -3.88 1.27
CA ALA A 184 12.33 -3.66 0.33
C ALA A 184 13.71 -3.94 0.95
N LEU A 185 13.86 -3.70 2.26
CA LEU A 185 15.10 -3.97 2.99
C LEU A 185 15.37 -5.47 3.11
N VAL A 186 14.33 -6.30 3.25
CA VAL A 186 14.48 -7.77 3.20
C VAL A 186 15.00 -8.22 1.85
N ASP A 187 14.42 -7.70 0.76
CA ASP A 187 14.87 -8.02 -0.60
C ASP A 187 16.33 -7.60 -0.84
N PHE A 188 16.73 -6.45 -0.29
CA PHE A 188 18.12 -5.99 -0.33
C PHE A 188 19.08 -6.92 0.42
N VAL A 189 18.68 -7.45 1.59
CA VAL A 189 19.48 -8.45 2.32
C VAL A 189 19.67 -9.72 1.48
N VAL A 190 18.65 -10.16 0.74
CA VAL A 190 18.75 -11.31 -0.17
C VAL A 190 19.75 -11.03 -1.30
N VAL A 191 19.67 -9.86 -1.94
CA VAL A 191 20.61 -9.47 -3.01
C VAL A 191 22.04 -9.30 -2.47
N LEU A 192 22.19 -8.78 -1.24
CA LEU A 192 23.48 -8.72 -0.55
C LEU A 192 24.10 -10.10 -0.33
N MET A 193 23.30 -11.09 0.09
CA MET A 193 23.81 -12.46 0.23
C MET A 193 24.34 -12.99 -1.10
N VAL A 194 23.66 -12.70 -2.21
CA VAL A 194 24.13 -13.07 -3.55
C VAL A 194 25.44 -12.38 -3.89
N LEU A 195 25.60 -11.10 -3.55
CA LEU A 195 26.86 -10.35 -3.73
C LEU A 195 28.02 -11.03 -2.97
N PHE A 196 27.81 -11.45 -1.73
CA PHE A 196 28.82 -12.18 -0.95
C PHE A 196 29.16 -13.55 -1.56
N VAL A 197 28.16 -14.29 -2.07
CA VAL A 197 28.38 -15.55 -2.78
C VAL A 197 29.23 -15.33 -4.03
N LEU A 198 28.94 -14.30 -4.82
CA LEU A 198 29.76 -13.92 -5.98
C LEU A 198 31.19 -13.58 -5.55
N MET A 199 31.37 -12.84 -4.46
CA MET A 199 32.70 -12.48 -3.95
C MET A 199 33.53 -13.71 -3.57
N ALA A 200 32.88 -14.73 -2.98
CA ALA A 200 33.52 -16.00 -2.67
C ALA A 200 33.91 -16.78 -3.93
N ILE A 201 33.04 -16.85 -4.94
CA ILE A 201 33.32 -17.54 -6.22
C ILE A 201 34.50 -16.92 -6.96
N TYR A 202 34.59 -15.59 -6.96
CA TYR A 202 35.66 -14.86 -7.64
C TYR A 202 36.96 -14.74 -6.80
N GLY A 203 37.02 -15.33 -5.61
CA GLY A 203 38.23 -15.39 -4.79
C GLY A 203 38.72 -14.04 -4.26
N VAL A 204 37.84 -13.05 -4.13
CA VAL A 204 38.22 -11.72 -3.63
C VAL A 204 38.42 -11.79 -2.10
N PRO A 205 39.60 -11.42 -1.57
CA PRO A 205 39.89 -11.57 -0.15
C PRO A 205 39.06 -10.61 0.72
N PHE A 206 38.47 -11.15 1.78
CA PHE A 206 37.81 -10.36 2.83
C PHE A 206 38.85 -9.50 3.55
N THR A 207 39.02 -8.26 3.11
CA THR A 207 39.95 -7.29 3.70
C THR A 207 39.28 -6.57 4.86
N PHE A 208 40.01 -6.05 5.85
CA PHE A 208 39.45 -5.21 6.94
C PHE A 208 38.61 -4.02 6.43
N ARG A 209 38.90 -3.53 5.22
CA ARG A 209 38.12 -2.47 4.55
C ARG A 209 36.68 -2.90 4.24
N LEU A 210 36.42 -4.21 4.15
CA LEU A 210 35.08 -4.78 3.98
C LEU A 210 34.19 -4.62 5.23
N ALA A 211 34.78 -4.46 6.41
CA ALA A 211 34.03 -4.19 7.64
C ALA A 211 33.37 -2.80 7.64
N ALA A 212 33.82 -1.86 6.79
CA ALA A 212 33.18 -0.57 6.59
C ALA A 212 31.90 -0.66 5.72
N ILE A 213 31.75 -1.73 4.92
CA ILE A 213 30.59 -1.96 4.06
C ILE A 213 29.27 -2.04 4.84
N PRO A 214 29.11 -2.86 5.89
CA PRO A 214 27.85 -2.90 6.64
C PRO A 214 27.48 -1.54 7.23
N GLY A 215 28.46 -0.76 7.71
CA GLY A 215 28.21 0.62 8.18
C GLY A 215 27.68 1.53 7.07
N PHE A 216 28.28 1.47 5.89
CA PHE A 216 27.81 2.21 4.71
C PHE A 216 26.41 1.77 4.26
N LEU A 217 26.11 0.47 4.29
CA LEU A 217 24.80 -0.07 3.92
C LEU A 217 23.73 0.34 4.92
N ILE A 218 24.04 0.40 6.22
CA ILE A 218 23.11 0.90 7.25
C ILE A 218 22.81 2.38 7.03
N LEU A 219 23.85 3.20 6.80
CA LEU A 219 23.69 4.62 6.53
C LEU A 219 22.83 4.86 5.28
N MET A 220 23.09 4.09 4.23
CA MET A 220 22.32 4.11 2.99
C MET A 220 20.88 3.66 3.21
N ALA A 221 20.64 2.58 3.97
CA ALA A 221 19.29 2.11 4.30
C ALA A 221 18.49 3.17 5.06
N PHE A 222 19.14 3.85 6.01
CA PHE A 222 18.52 4.94 6.76
C PHE A 222 18.18 6.13 5.85
N THR A 223 19.12 6.52 4.98
CA THR A 223 18.93 7.62 4.03
C THR A 223 17.84 7.30 3.02
N ALA A 224 17.84 6.10 2.45
CA ALA A 224 16.82 5.64 1.50
C ALA A 224 15.43 5.61 2.14
N THR A 225 15.32 5.10 3.38
CA THR A 225 14.07 5.11 4.14
C THR A 225 13.58 6.53 4.40
N GLY A 226 14.47 7.44 4.83
CA GLY A 226 14.13 8.85 5.04
C GLY A 226 13.62 9.53 3.76
N VAL A 227 14.33 9.36 2.64
CA VAL A 227 13.92 9.91 1.33
C VAL A 227 12.62 9.28 0.85
N ALA A 228 12.44 7.97 1.02
CA ALA A 228 11.22 7.26 0.62
C ALA A 228 10.00 7.74 1.43
N LEU A 229 10.16 8.01 2.72
CA LEU A 229 9.11 8.60 3.57
C LEU A 229 8.76 10.03 3.13
N LEU A 230 9.77 10.86 2.86
CA LEU A 230 9.56 12.22 2.32
C LEU A 230 8.80 12.18 0.99
N PHE A 231 9.20 11.30 0.08
CA PHE A 231 8.57 11.15 -1.22
C PHE A 231 7.14 10.61 -1.12
N SER A 232 6.88 9.69 -0.18
CA SER A 232 5.53 9.19 0.09
C SER A 232 4.60 10.32 0.58
N ALA A 233 5.08 11.16 1.50
CA ALA A 233 4.34 12.33 1.97
C ALA A 233 4.06 13.33 0.83
N LEU A 234 5.05 13.52 -0.05
CA LEU A 234 4.94 14.39 -1.22
C LEU A 234 3.93 13.86 -2.24
N SER A 235 3.91 12.55 -2.47
CA SER A 235 2.96 11.88 -3.38
C SER A 235 1.50 12.09 -2.95
N VAL A 236 1.21 12.13 -1.64
CA VAL A 236 -0.14 12.47 -1.14
C VAL A 236 -0.51 13.90 -1.48
N LYS A 237 0.40 14.85 -1.20
CA LYS A 237 0.14 16.28 -1.42
C LYS A 237 -0.12 16.59 -2.90
N TYR A 238 0.67 16.01 -3.80
CA TYR A 238 0.47 16.21 -5.24
C TYR A 238 -0.82 15.55 -5.76
N ARG A 239 -1.25 14.43 -5.16
CA ARG A 239 -2.52 13.77 -5.55
C ARG A 239 -3.75 14.55 -5.10
N ASP A 240 -3.69 15.29 -4.00
CA ASP A 240 -4.79 16.17 -3.59
C ASP A 240 -4.94 17.40 -4.51
N CYS A 241 -3.91 17.73 -5.30
CA CYS A 241 -3.97 18.80 -6.30
C CYS A 241 -4.58 18.37 -7.65
N THR A 242 -4.67 17.06 -7.94
CA THR A 242 -5.23 16.56 -9.21
C THR A 242 -6.76 16.49 -9.24
N TRP A 243 -7.45 17.10 -8.26
CA TRP A 243 -8.92 17.23 -8.19
C TRP A 243 -9.41 18.62 -8.63
N PHE A 244 -8.52 19.47 -9.14
CA PHE A 244 -8.88 20.76 -9.77
C PHE A 244 -8.64 20.68 -11.27
N ASP A 245 -9.49 19.92 -11.98
CA ASP A 245 -9.84 20.11 -13.40
C ASP A 245 -11.12 19.32 -13.71
#